data_AF-A0A374WPZ8-F1
#
_entry.id   AF-A0A374WPZ8-F1
#
_cell.length_a   1.000
_cell.length_b   1.000
_cell.length_c   1.000
_cell.angle_alpha   90.00
_cell.angle_beta   90.00
_cell.angle_gamma   90.00
#
_symmetry.space_group_name_H-M   'P 1'
#
loop_
_entity.id
_entity.type
_entity.pdbx_description
1 polymer ?
#
loop_
_entity_poly.entity_id
_entity_poly.type
_entity_poly.pdbx_seq_one_letter_code
_entity_poly.pdbx_strand_id
1 'polypeptide(L)'
;MIISPFTPLFFHPSADRHGIESDYIQKFAPSDRIFVQVISEYWESDPEVYVKNIANEYSDKIHLNSWNINQSKTIYFHSITGLNNGFYTITINGFQSNVFQITDDVVELSETTLIQYSMKGNNQRNDCAFWIDNMQYFFDFRAPGGFKDENWSFGVSNEQFVMQNEDVIELYSHEYSLHTFTLGNAMGCPVWFAELLNRILCCNYVYFDGIRFARKESNVPEIKQQIEGLKSFVFNQMLQKVRTMSPVLEWTNQLSIRRTQSDIYRITADDGELRRINSGLEKNIVEESYINLTKATSNTGTSINSDTMVGVNSIHHPGVDEQSYWDLITIKTSDIDNKYIGRKGYGKLVVSGLDNLKKILADDSINLCAVLQCGDSYINLIEGNVISMDGVCILKGISGSEVNDLTNFQLYLDNIYDCHIDNIGMTIKLTWICDND
;
A
#
# COMPACT_ATOMS: atom_id res chain seq x y z
N MET A 1 -25.94 15.94 -3.52
CA MET A 1 -24.63 15.57 -2.97
C MET A 1 -24.80 14.43 -2.01
N ILE A 2 -23.82 13.54 -1.97
CA ILE A 2 -23.79 12.37 -1.10
C ILE A 2 -22.46 12.40 -0.35
N ILE A 3 -22.51 12.48 0.99
CA ILE A 3 -21.33 12.20 1.82
C ILE A 3 -21.08 10.69 1.70
N SER A 4 -19.87 10.29 1.32
CA SER A 4 -19.57 8.88 1.13
C SER A 4 -19.85 8.12 2.42
N PRO A 5 -20.61 7.01 2.37
CA PRO A 5 -20.93 6.21 3.54
C PRO A 5 -19.72 5.41 4.06
N PHE A 6 -18.57 5.53 3.40
CA PHE A 6 -17.27 5.05 3.87
C PHE A 6 -16.48 6.11 4.64
N THR A 7 -16.98 7.34 4.75
CA THR A 7 -16.38 8.34 5.65
C THR A 7 -16.40 7.79 7.08
N PRO A 8 -15.30 7.86 7.84
CA PRO A 8 -15.20 7.23 9.16
C PRO A 8 -15.89 8.05 10.26
N LEU A 9 -16.80 8.95 9.89
CA LEU A 9 -17.59 9.80 10.78
C LEU A 9 -19.07 9.62 10.50
N PHE A 10 -19.87 9.81 11.54
CA PHE A 10 -21.30 9.58 11.50
C PHE A 10 -22.06 10.91 11.45
N PHE A 11 -22.94 11.06 10.47
CA PHE A 11 -23.77 12.24 10.28
C PHE A 11 -25.24 11.85 10.49
N HIS A 12 -25.83 12.30 11.61
CA HIS A 12 -27.24 12.01 11.97
C HIS A 12 -27.66 10.53 11.82
N PRO A 13 -26.97 9.58 12.49
CA PRO A 13 -27.10 8.17 12.15
C PRO A 13 -28.37 7.46 12.67
N SER A 14 -29.14 8.06 13.58
CA SER A 14 -30.31 7.40 14.18
C SER A 14 -31.56 8.27 14.14
N ALA A 15 -32.64 7.69 13.61
CA ALA A 15 -34.00 8.23 13.72
C ALA A 15 -34.76 7.68 14.94
N ASP A 16 -34.18 6.72 15.66
CA ASP A 16 -34.81 6.09 16.82
C ASP A 16 -34.84 7.04 18.02
N ARG A 17 -36.04 7.24 18.58
CA ARG A 17 -36.32 8.13 19.71
C ARG A 17 -36.55 7.39 21.03
N HIS A 18 -36.41 6.07 21.07
CA HIS A 18 -36.74 5.25 22.25
C HIS A 18 -35.50 4.73 22.99
N GLY A 19 -35.41 4.94 24.30
CA GLY A 19 -34.26 4.48 25.10
C GLY A 19 -33.16 5.54 25.25
N ILE A 20 -32.17 5.23 26.09
CA ILE A 20 -31.08 6.14 26.46
C ILE A 20 -30.02 6.11 25.34
N GLU A 21 -29.52 7.28 24.94
CA GLU A 21 -28.45 7.37 23.94
C GLU A 21 -27.14 6.79 24.48
N SER A 22 -26.29 6.28 23.58
CA SER A 22 -24.96 5.81 23.98
C SER A 22 -24.07 6.99 24.32
N ASP A 23 -23.38 6.91 25.46
CA ASP A 23 -22.37 7.89 25.89
C ASP A 23 -21.03 7.70 25.16
N TYR A 24 -20.91 6.74 24.25
CA TYR A 24 -19.65 6.47 23.56
C TYR A 24 -19.30 7.59 22.58
N ILE A 25 -18.11 8.18 22.77
CA ILE A 25 -17.52 9.17 21.87
C ILE A 25 -16.46 8.49 21.01
N GLN A 26 -16.54 8.66 19.69
CA GLN A 26 -15.54 8.13 18.78
C GLN A 26 -14.19 8.80 19.01
N LYS A 27 -13.12 8.00 19.09
CA LYS A 27 -11.76 8.50 19.31
C LYS A 27 -10.92 8.33 18.06
N PHE A 28 -10.00 9.26 17.83
CA PHE A 28 -8.93 9.18 16.85
C PHE A 28 -7.62 9.63 17.48
N ALA A 29 -6.51 9.08 17.00
CA ALA A 29 -5.18 9.60 17.29
C ALA A 29 -4.90 10.83 16.39
N PRO A 30 -4.04 11.78 16.82
CA PRO A 30 -3.62 12.90 15.96
C PRO A 30 -3.01 12.46 14.62
N SER A 31 -2.41 11.27 14.58
CA SER A 31 -1.82 10.69 13.38
C SER A 31 -2.84 10.01 12.47
N ASP A 32 -4.09 9.79 12.90
CA ASP A 32 -5.12 9.20 12.05
C ASP A 32 -5.56 10.14 10.93
N ARG A 33 -6.00 9.53 9.82
CA ARG A 33 -6.45 10.25 8.62
C ARG A 33 -7.97 10.15 8.50
N ILE A 34 -8.68 11.15 8.99
CA ILE A 34 -10.13 11.24 8.80
C ILE A 34 -10.37 11.68 7.35
N PHE A 35 -10.52 10.68 6.47
CA PHE A 35 -10.73 10.92 5.05
C PHE A 35 -12.22 11.19 4.78
N VAL A 36 -12.52 12.42 4.38
CA VAL A 36 -13.86 12.88 4.05
C VAL A 36 -14.00 12.90 2.54
N GLN A 37 -15.13 12.38 2.05
CA GLN A 37 -15.43 12.34 0.63
C GLN A 37 -16.89 12.69 0.38
N VAL A 38 -17.13 13.57 -0.60
CA VAL A 38 -18.45 14.02 -1.04
C VAL A 38 -18.55 13.83 -2.54
N ILE A 39 -19.59 13.15 -3.00
CA ILE A 39 -19.91 13.00 -4.42
C ILE A 39 -21.00 13.99 -4.77
N SER A 40 -20.74 14.80 -5.79
CA SER A 40 -21.63 15.86 -6.26
C SER A 40 -21.98 15.65 -7.73
N GLU A 41 -23.19 16.02 -8.10
CA GLU A 41 -23.57 16.13 -9.51
C GLU A 41 -23.12 17.48 -10.09
N TYR A 42 -22.96 17.55 -11.41
CA TYR A 42 -22.39 18.72 -12.11
C TYR A 42 -23.15 20.04 -11.92
N TRP A 43 -24.42 19.99 -11.50
CA TRP A 43 -25.26 21.18 -11.28
C TRP A 43 -25.29 21.64 -9.82
N GLU A 44 -24.71 20.87 -8.90
CA GLU A 44 -24.67 21.22 -7.49
C GLU A 44 -23.45 22.11 -7.22
N SER A 45 -23.55 22.98 -6.22
CA SER A 45 -22.44 23.87 -5.83
C SER A 45 -21.26 23.09 -5.22
N ASP A 46 -20.10 23.72 -5.07
CA ASP A 46 -19.02 23.09 -4.32
C ASP A 46 -19.43 22.87 -2.84
N PRO A 47 -19.12 21.71 -2.24
CA PRO A 47 -19.42 21.45 -0.84
C PRO A 47 -18.60 22.31 0.11
N GLU A 48 -19.25 22.85 1.13
CA GLU A 48 -18.61 23.56 2.23
C GLU A 48 -18.37 22.63 3.42
N VAL A 49 -17.12 22.55 3.87
CA VAL A 49 -16.71 21.74 5.01
C VAL A 49 -16.05 22.59 6.08
N TYR A 50 -16.49 22.40 7.32
CA TYR A 50 -15.92 23.08 8.49
C TYR A 50 -15.58 22.06 9.57
N VAL A 51 -14.42 22.23 10.21
CA VAL A 51 -14.08 21.55 11.48
C VAL A 51 -14.26 22.55 12.60
N LYS A 52 -15.09 22.20 13.59
CA LYS A 52 -15.29 23.00 14.79
C LYS A 52 -14.68 22.29 15.99
N ASN A 53 -13.81 22.99 16.72
CA ASN A 53 -13.40 22.58 18.05
C ASN A 53 -14.47 23.00 19.06
N ILE A 54 -14.97 22.06 19.84
CA ILE A 54 -16.12 22.28 20.74
C ILE A 54 -15.70 23.09 21.98
N ALA A 55 -14.45 22.96 22.44
CA ALA A 55 -14.01 23.57 23.68
C ALA A 55 -13.86 25.10 23.58
N ASN A 56 -13.43 25.60 22.43
CA ASN A 56 -13.22 27.04 22.19
C ASN A 56 -14.16 27.62 21.11
N GLU A 57 -15.07 26.80 20.59
CA GLU A 57 -16.00 27.10 19.50
C GLU A 57 -15.36 27.60 18.19
N TYR A 58 -14.05 27.46 18.06
CA TYR A 58 -13.32 27.87 16.88
C TYR A 58 -13.63 26.94 15.71
N SER A 59 -13.85 27.50 14.52
CA SER A 59 -14.24 26.77 13.33
C SER A 59 -13.34 27.13 12.15
N ASP A 60 -12.68 26.12 11.59
CA ASP A 60 -11.85 26.24 10.39
C ASP A 60 -12.58 25.72 9.16
N LYS A 61 -12.47 26.45 8.05
CA LYS A 61 -12.95 25.97 6.73
C LYS A 61 -11.91 25.05 6.12
N ILE A 62 -12.35 23.87 5.67
CA ILE A 62 -11.52 22.92 4.92
C ILE A 62 -11.77 23.10 3.43
N HIS A 63 -10.68 23.25 2.68
CA HIS A 63 -10.70 23.21 1.23
C HIS A 63 -10.56 21.76 0.75
N LEU A 64 -11.61 21.25 0.11
CA LEU A 64 -11.60 19.92 -0.50
C LEU A 64 -10.89 19.96 -1.85
N ASN A 65 -10.12 18.92 -2.14
CA ASN A 65 -9.64 18.64 -3.49
C ASN A 65 -10.81 18.14 -4.32
N SER A 66 -10.81 18.39 -5.64
CA SER A 66 -11.84 17.88 -6.54
C SER A 66 -11.25 17.01 -7.65
N TRP A 67 -12.00 16.01 -8.08
CA TRP A 67 -11.65 15.16 -9.22
C TRP A 67 -12.91 14.74 -9.98
N ASN A 68 -12.88 14.82 -11.30
CA ASN A 68 -14.04 14.44 -12.12
C ASN A 68 -14.04 12.94 -12.35
N ILE A 69 -15.03 12.24 -11.77
CA ILE A 69 -15.22 10.80 -12.01
C ILE A 69 -15.62 10.59 -13.47
N ASN A 70 -16.54 11.44 -13.95
CA ASN A 70 -17.02 11.48 -15.33
C ASN A 70 -17.61 12.87 -15.63
N GLN A 71 -18.29 13.01 -16.78
CA GLN A 71 -18.87 14.29 -17.20
C GLN A 71 -19.99 14.82 -16.30
N SER A 72 -20.65 13.97 -15.52
CA SER A 72 -21.79 14.36 -14.67
C SER A 72 -21.47 14.38 -13.18
N LYS A 73 -20.40 13.71 -12.73
CA LYS A 73 -20.07 13.54 -11.32
C LYS A 73 -18.66 13.99 -10.99
N THR A 74 -18.58 14.80 -9.94
CA THR A 74 -17.34 15.28 -9.35
C THR A 74 -17.24 14.76 -7.92
N ILE A 75 -16.05 14.30 -7.56
CA ILE A 75 -15.75 13.90 -6.19
C ILE A 75 -14.94 15.00 -5.52
N TYR A 76 -15.32 15.35 -4.30
CA TYR A 76 -14.60 16.26 -3.44
C TYR A 76 -14.06 15.47 -2.26
N PHE A 77 -12.79 15.62 -1.93
CA PHE A 77 -12.15 14.82 -0.90
C PHE A 77 -11.06 15.57 -0.16
N HIS A 78 -10.82 15.19 1.10
CA HIS A 78 -9.73 15.72 1.90
C HIS A 78 -9.37 14.75 3.03
N SER A 79 -8.09 14.69 3.40
CA SER A 79 -7.63 13.94 4.55
C SER A 79 -7.37 14.87 5.71
N ILE A 80 -8.24 14.84 6.72
CA ILE A 80 -8.09 15.64 7.93
C ILE A 80 -7.15 14.88 8.87
N THR A 81 -6.04 15.50 9.24
CA THR A 81 -5.00 14.90 10.10
C THR A 81 -4.28 15.98 10.89
N GLY A 82 -3.55 15.61 11.94
CA GLY A 82 -2.75 16.55 12.74
C GLY A 82 -3.58 17.52 13.59
N LEU A 83 -4.84 17.17 13.87
CA LEU A 83 -5.65 17.92 14.83
C LEU A 83 -5.04 17.78 16.23
N ASN A 84 -5.07 18.86 17.01
CA ASN A 84 -4.65 18.83 18.41
C ASN A 84 -5.65 18.03 19.25
N ASN A 85 -5.21 17.55 20.41
CA ASN A 85 -6.11 16.90 21.37
C ASN A 85 -7.31 17.78 21.70
N GLY A 86 -8.51 17.19 21.70
CA GLY A 86 -9.75 17.91 21.94
C GLY A 86 -10.97 17.21 21.36
N PHE A 87 -12.12 17.88 21.45
CA PHE A 87 -13.38 17.40 20.93
C PHE A 87 -13.81 18.24 19.74
N TYR A 88 -14.25 17.56 18.68
CA TYR A 88 -14.52 18.20 17.40
C TYR A 88 -15.84 17.72 16.81
N THR A 89 -16.42 18.56 15.96
CA THR A 89 -17.45 18.17 14.99
C THR A 89 -17.03 18.62 13.60
N ILE A 90 -17.53 17.91 12.58
CA ILE A 90 -17.40 18.31 11.19
C ILE A 90 -18.78 18.63 10.63
N THR A 91 -18.89 19.75 9.94
CA THR A 91 -20.10 20.15 9.22
C THR A 91 -19.83 20.11 7.74
N ILE A 92 -20.65 19.38 6.99
CA ILE A 92 -20.60 19.30 5.52
C ILE A 92 -21.95 19.77 5.00
N ASN A 93 -22.00 20.92 4.31
CA ASN A 93 -23.24 21.51 3.77
C ASN A 93 -24.40 21.55 4.78
N GLY A 94 -24.11 21.94 6.03
CA GLY A 94 -25.10 22.01 7.11
C GLY A 94 -25.38 20.68 7.83
N PHE A 95 -24.90 19.54 7.32
CA PHE A 95 -24.96 18.27 8.05
C PHE A 95 -23.80 18.18 9.02
N GLN A 96 -24.11 18.19 10.31
CA GLN A 96 -23.13 18.04 11.39
C GLN A 96 -22.90 16.56 11.71
N SER A 97 -21.65 16.19 11.98
CA SER A 97 -21.26 14.89 12.50
C SER A 97 -21.59 14.76 14.00
N ASN A 98 -21.59 13.53 14.50
CA ASN A 98 -21.42 13.28 15.92
C ASN A 98 -20.08 13.86 16.41
N VAL A 99 -20.02 14.15 17.71
CA VAL A 99 -18.79 14.57 18.37
C VAL A 99 -17.78 13.41 18.33
N PHE A 100 -16.54 13.75 17.98
CA PHE A 100 -15.40 12.84 18.09
C PHE A 100 -14.27 13.52 18.86
N GLN A 101 -13.43 12.70 19.49
CA GLN A 101 -12.29 13.11 20.28
C GLN A 101 -10.99 12.81 19.51
N ILE A 102 -10.08 13.77 19.52
CA ILE A 102 -8.68 13.54 19.18
C ILE A 102 -7.90 13.42 20.50
N THR A 103 -7.14 12.34 20.66
CA THR A 103 -6.33 12.08 21.86
C THR A 103 -5.06 11.34 21.51
N ASP A 104 -3.95 11.71 22.15
CA ASP A 104 -2.67 10.99 22.12
C ASP A 104 -2.45 10.12 23.36
N ASP A 105 -3.46 10.00 24.23
CA ASP A 105 -3.39 9.12 25.41
C ASP A 105 -3.32 7.65 24.97
N VAL A 106 -2.16 7.04 25.22
CA VAL A 106 -1.85 5.66 24.87
C VAL A 106 -2.81 4.66 25.53
N VAL A 107 -3.26 4.93 26.77
CA VAL A 107 -4.17 4.03 27.48
C VAL A 107 -5.54 4.07 26.81
N GLU A 108 -6.07 5.25 26.50
CA GLU A 108 -7.34 5.38 25.79
C GLU A 108 -7.27 4.78 24.38
N LEU A 109 -6.16 4.97 23.67
CA LEU A 109 -5.97 4.43 22.33
C LEU A 109 -5.77 2.92 22.34
N SER A 110 -5.20 2.33 23.40
CA SER A 110 -4.99 0.88 23.52
C SER A 110 -6.30 0.08 23.60
N GLU A 111 -7.40 0.72 23.99
CA GLU A 111 -8.74 0.13 23.98
C GLU A 111 -9.44 0.23 22.61
N THR A 112 -8.74 0.72 21.59
CA THR A 112 -9.28 0.92 20.23
C THR A 112 -8.42 0.21 19.20
N THR A 113 -9.06 -0.23 18.13
CA THR A 113 -8.40 -0.79 16.95
C THR A 113 -8.50 0.19 15.80
N LEU A 114 -7.40 0.45 15.09
CA LEU A 114 -7.48 1.20 13.84
C LEU A 114 -7.76 0.24 12.67
N ILE A 115 -8.88 0.47 12.01
CA ILE A 115 -9.31 -0.26 10.84
C ILE A 115 -9.06 0.58 9.60
N GLN A 116 -8.21 0.11 8.70
CA GLN A 116 -7.83 0.82 7.48
C GLN A 116 -8.32 0.04 6.28
N TYR A 117 -9.05 0.69 5.37
CA TYR A 117 -9.75 -0.02 4.32
C TYR A 117 -9.74 0.68 2.97
N SER A 118 -9.71 -0.14 1.92
CA SER A 118 -9.76 0.30 0.52
C SER A 118 -10.26 -0.80 -0.42
N MET A 119 -10.73 -0.41 -1.59
CA MET A 119 -11.09 -1.31 -2.69
C MET A 119 -9.96 -1.43 -3.70
N LYS A 120 -9.93 -2.55 -4.43
CA LYS A 120 -8.99 -2.75 -5.56
C LYS A 120 -9.29 -1.86 -6.78
N GLY A 121 -10.42 -1.17 -6.78
CA GLY A 121 -10.85 -0.28 -7.85
C GLY A 121 -12.21 0.34 -7.53
N ASN A 122 -12.66 1.26 -8.39
CA ASN A 122 -13.93 1.98 -8.21
C ASN A 122 -15.13 1.33 -8.92
N ASN A 123 -14.95 0.16 -9.53
CA ASN A 123 -15.98 -0.49 -10.34
C ASN A 123 -17.09 -1.17 -9.52
N GLN A 124 -16.86 -1.41 -8.23
CA GLN A 124 -17.82 -2.14 -7.39
C GLN A 124 -18.88 -1.24 -6.75
N ARG A 125 -18.63 0.07 -6.64
CA ARG A 125 -19.47 1.00 -5.90
C ARG A 125 -19.51 2.38 -6.56
N ASN A 126 -20.66 3.04 -6.45
CA ASN A 126 -20.90 4.36 -7.06
C ASN A 126 -21.01 5.49 -6.02
N ASP A 127 -20.91 5.17 -4.74
CA ASP A 127 -21.06 6.06 -3.59
C ASP A 127 -19.74 6.26 -2.82
N CYS A 128 -18.63 5.76 -3.37
CA CYS A 128 -17.28 6.01 -2.89
C CYS A 128 -16.28 5.83 -4.04
N ALA A 129 -15.20 6.60 -4.05
CA ALA A 129 -14.02 6.31 -4.86
C ALA A 129 -12.80 6.04 -3.96
N PHE A 130 -12.15 4.92 -4.18
CA PHE A 130 -10.93 4.50 -3.50
C PHE A 130 -9.68 4.79 -4.34
N TRP A 131 -9.83 4.89 -5.65
CA TRP A 131 -8.78 5.28 -6.57
C TRP A 131 -9.10 6.65 -7.15
N ILE A 132 -8.26 7.64 -6.89
CA ILE A 132 -8.44 9.01 -7.39
C ILE A 132 -7.13 9.41 -8.04
N ASP A 133 -7.20 9.83 -9.31
CA ASP A 133 -6.03 10.21 -10.09
C ASP A 133 -4.91 9.15 -10.06
N ASN A 134 -5.28 7.89 -10.35
CA ASN A 134 -4.41 6.70 -10.31
C ASN A 134 -3.73 6.40 -8.95
N MET A 135 -4.12 7.09 -7.88
CA MET A 135 -3.64 6.82 -6.53
C MET A 135 -4.72 6.12 -5.71
N GLN A 136 -4.32 5.08 -4.98
CA GLN A 136 -5.20 4.39 -4.04
C GLN A 136 -5.20 5.10 -2.68
N TYR A 137 -6.39 5.41 -2.19
CA TYR A 137 -6.64 5.99 -0.89
C TYR A 137 -7.18 4.93 0.07
N PHE A 138 -6.73 5.02 1.32
CA PHE A 138 -7.22 4.25 2.46
C PHE A 138 -7.95 5.18 3.41
N PHE A 139 -9.09 4.71 3.91
CA PHE A 139 -9.84 5.37 4.96
C PHE A 139 -9.42 4.79 6.31
N ASP A 140 -9.30 5.64 7.32
CA ASP A 140 -8.97 5.25 8.69
C ASP A 140 -10.23 5.34 9.56
N PHE A 141 -10.70 4.19 10.07
CA PHE A 141 -11.76 4.10 11.06
C PHE A 141 -11.22 3.55 12.36
N ARG A 142 -11.20 4.35 13.41
CA ARG A 142 -10.84 3.88 14.75
C ARG A 142 -12.09 3.46 15.51
N ALA A 143 -12.11 2.20 15.90
CA ALA A 143 -13.25 1.55 16.50
C ALA A 143 -12.92 1.08 17.93
N PRO A 144 -13.86 1.14 18.88
CA PRO A 144 -13.64 0.59 20.21
C PRO A 144 -13.57 -0.92 20.16
N GLY A 145 -12.69 -1.51 20.95
CA GLY A 145 -12.51 -2.95 21.04
C GLY A 145 -11.37 -3.47 20.17
N GLY A 146 -11.34 -4.79 19.98
CA GLY A 146 -10.17 -5.51 19.48
C GLY A 146 -10.38 -7.01 19.40
N PHE A 147 -9.29 -7.72 19.08
CA PHE A 147 -9.25 -9.17 19.11
C PHE A 147 -8.94 -9.66 20.52
N LYS A 148 -9.70 -10.65 20.99
CA LYS A 148 -9.42 -11.34 22.25
C LYS A 148 -8.93 -12.75 21.97
N ASP A 149 -7.90 -13.18 22.69
CA ASP A 149 -7.31 -14.52 22.55
C ASP A 149 -8.29 -15.63 22.92
N GLU A 150 -9.20 -15.36 23.87
CA GLU A 150 -10.22 -16.31 24.34
C GLU A 150 -11.19 -16.78 23.25
N ASN A 151 -11.30 -16.05 22.13
CA ASN A 151 -12.25 -16.31 21.05
C ASN A 151 -11.57 -16.70 19.73
N TRP A 152 -10.35 -17.25 19.81
CA TRP A 152 -9.68 -17.85 18.66
C TRP A 152 -10.23 -19.25 18.42
N SER A 153 -10.53 -19.55 17.16
CA SER A 153 -10.89 -20.90 16.73
C SER A 153 -9.98 -21.34 15.59
N PHE A 154 -9.63 -22.61 15.60
CA PHE A 154 -8.74 -23.22 14.63
C PHE A 154 -9.56 -24.15 13.75
N GLY A 155 -9.35 -24.08 12.45
CA GLY A 155 -10.02 -24.95 11.51
C GLY A 155 -9.06 -25.48 10.46
N VAL A 156 -9.54 -26.48 9.73
CA VAL A 156 -8.81 -27.11 8.64
C VAL A 156 -9.72 -27.17 7.41
N SER A 157 -9.18 -26.81 6.26
CA SER A 157 -9.80 -27.05 4.97
C SER A 157 -9.03 -28.19 4.32
N ASN A 158 -9.66 -29.35 4.24
CA ASN A 158 -9.05 -30.55 3.72
C ASN A 158 -10.00 -31.32 2.81
N GLU A 159 -9.42 -32.17 1.98
CA GLU A 159 -10.12 -33.18 1.20
C GLU A 159 -9.50 -34.54 1.49
N GLN A 160 -10.35 -35.51 1.81
CA GLN A 160 -9.94 -36.86 2.19
C GLN A 160 -10.61 -37.90 1.29
N PHE A 161 -9.84 -38.92 0.94
CA PHE A 161 -10.33 -40.11 0.24
C PHE A 161 -10.33 -41.29 1.21
N VAL A 162 -11.49 -41.92 1.39
CA VAL A 162 -11.64 -43.11 2.24
C VAL A 162 -11.68 -44.35 1.34
N MET A 163 -10.74 -45.27 1.54
CA MET A 163 -10.68 -46.54 0.82
C MET A 163 -11.78 -47.51 1.29
N GLN A 164 -11.99 -48.59 0.53
CA GLN A 164 -12.97 -49.65 0.86
C GLN A 164 -12.69 -50.38 2.19
N ASN A 165 -11.43 -50.35 2.66
CA ASN A 165 -11.02 -50.90 3.95
C ASN A 165 -11.04 -49.86 5.08
N GLU A 166 -11.71 -48.72 4.89
CA GLU A 166 -11.78 -47.59 5.83
C GLU A 166 -10.45 -46.85 6.07
N ASP A 167 -9.42 -47.12 5.29
CA ASP A 167 -8.19 -46.33 5.33
C ASP A 167 -8.43 -44.92 4.76
N VAL A 168 -8.07 -43.90 5.53
CA VAL A 168 -8.21 -42.49 5.15
C VAL A 168 -6.90 -41.99 4.55
N ILE A 169 -6.96 -41.48 3.32
CA ILE A 169 -5.87 -40.76 2.67
C ILE A 169 -6.23 -39.28 2.60
N GLU A 170 -5.36 -38.43 3.14
CA GLU A 170 -5.48 -36.97 2.99
C GLU A 170 -4.94 -36.54 1.62
N LEU A 171 -5.78 -35.91 0.79
CA LEU A 171 -5.37 -35.40 -0.53
C LEU A 171 -4.69 -34.03 -0.39
N TYR A 172 -5.31 -33.15 0.38
CA TYR A 172 -4.72 -31.89 0.82
C TYR A 172 -5.32 -31.49 2.17
N SER A 173 -4.59 -30.66 2.91
CA SER A 173 -5.04 -30.11 4.18
C SER A 173 -4.36 -28.76 4.40
N HIS A 174 -5.16 -27.74 4.71
CA HIS A 174 -4.71 -26.39 4.99
C HIS A 174 -5.34 -25.88 6.28
N GLU A 175 -4.49 -25.55 7.25
CA GLU A 175 -4.90 -24.93 8.49
C GLU A 175 -5.32 -23.46 8.28
N TYR A 176 -6.28 -23.02 9.09
CA TYR A 176 -6.61 -21.61 9.20
C TYR A 176 -7.03 -21.26 10.63
N SER A 177 -6.76 -20.02 11.02
CA SER A 177 -7.24 -19.44 12.28
C SER A 177 -8.36 -18.44 12.01
N LEU A 178 -9.39 -18.51 12.84
CA LEU A 178 -10.50 -17.56 12.89
C LEU A 178 -10.38 -16.77 14.19
N HIS A 179 -10.41 -15.46 14.06
CA HIS A 179 -10.28 -14.51 15.15
C HIS A 179 -11.59 -13.75 15.28
N THR A 180 -12.13 -13.67 16.50
CA THR A 180 -13.32 -12.87 16.75
C THR A 180 -12.92 -11.46 17.13
N PHE A 181 -13.24 -10.50 16.25
CA PHE A 181 -13.16 -9.08 16.57
C PHE A 181 -14.38 -8.66 17.40
N THR A 182 -14.14 -8.14 18.59
CA THR A 182 -15.19 -7.58 19.46
C THR A 182 -15.19 -6.06 19.29
N LEU A 183 -16.27 -5.53 18.71
CA LEU A 183 -16.53 -4.10 18.55
C LEU A 183 -17.36 -3.59 19.74
N GLY A 184 -16.84 -2.58 20.42
CA GLY A 184 -17.43 -2.01 21.64
C GLY A 184 -16.69 -2.45 22.90
N ASN A 185 -16.51 -1.52 23.84
CA ASN A 185 -15.95 -1.80 25.16
C ASN A 185 -17.07 -2.20 26.15
N ALA A 186 -16.82 -2.14 27.47
CA ALA A 186 -17.84 -2.46 28.48
C ALA A 186 -19.11 -1.60 28.40
N MET A 187 -19.00 -0.38 27.86
CA MET A 187 -20.15 0.51 27.62
C MET A 187 -20.85 0.22 26.28
N GLY A 188 -20.25 -0.59 25.41
CA GLY A 188 -20.69 -0.83 24.04
C GLY A 188 -20.42 0.36 23.11
N CYS A 189 -20.95 0.26 21.89
CA CYS A 189 -20.99 1.37 20.94
C CYS A 189 -22.36 1.42 20.24
N PRO A 190 -22.71 2.55 19.61
CA PRO A 190 -23.94 2.65 18.84
C PRO A 190 -24.01 1.66 17.66
N VAL A 191 -25.23 1.34 17.22
CA VAL A 191 -25.48 0.35 16.15
C VAL A 191 -24.84 0.72 14.80
N TRP A 192 -24.73 2.01 14.49
CA TRP A 192 -24.15 2.48 13.23
C TRP A 192 -22.63 2.21 13.11
N PHE A 193 -21.94 1.97 14.23
CA PHE A 193 -20.55 1.48 14.19
C PHE A 193 -20.49 0.08 13.55
N ALA A 194 -21.42 -0.80 13.91
CA ALA A 194 -21.51 -2.13 13.33
C ALA A 194 -21.97 -2.08 11.87
N GLU A 195 -22.83 -1.12 11.51
CA GLU A 195 -23.21 -0.89 10.11
C GLU A 195 -21.99 -0.49 9.25
N LEU A 196 -21.19 0.47 9.74
CA LEU A 196 -19.97 0.89 9.06
C LEU A 196 -18.95 -0.26 8.99
N LEU A 197 -18.71 -0.98 10.10
CA LEU A 197 -17.85 -2.17 10.09
C LEU A 197 -18.34 -3.20 9.06
N ASN A 198 -19.67 -3.40 8.98
CA ASN A 198 -20.25 -4.34 8.04
C ASN A 198 -19.99 -3.95 6.58
N ARG A 199 -20.05 -2.66 6.29
CA ARG A 199 -19.73 -2.07 4.99
C ARG A 199 -18.24 -2.12 4.68
N ILE A 200 -17.38 -1.80 5.66
CA ILE A 200 -15.91 -1.87 5.55
C ILE A 200 -15.46 -3.27 5.18
N LEU A 201 -16.04 -4.30 5.79
CA LEU A 201 -15.66 -5.69 5.54
C LEU A 201 -16.12 -6.23 4.18
N CYS A 202 -16.83 -5.43 3.38
CA CYS A 202 -17.02 -5.70 1.95
C CYS A 202 -15.85 -5.20 1.08
N CYS A 203 -14.91 -4.44 1.64
CA CYS A 203 -13.72 -3.97 0.93
C CYS A 203 -12.73 -5.11 0.64
N ASN A 204 -11.94 -4.95 -0.42
CA ASN A 204 -10.92 -5.94 -0.77
C ASN A 204 -9.73 -5.95 0.20
N TYR A 205 -9.39 -4.78 0.73
CA TYR A 205 -8.27 -4.58 1.63
C TYR A 205 -8.80 -3.98 2.92
N VAL A 206 -8.72 -4.75 4.00
CA VAL A 206 -9.12 -4.31 5.34
C VAL A 206 -8.04 -4.75 6.32
N TYR A 207 -7.49 -3.77 7.01
CA TYR A 207 -6.37 -3.93 7.93
C TYR A 207 -6.81 -3.51 9.32
N PHE A 208 -6.66 -4.39 10.30
CA PHE A 208 -6.85 -4.10 11.71
C PHE A 208 -5.46 -3.95 12.32
N ASP A 209 -5.13 -2.73 12.75
CA ASP A 209 -3.79 -2.36 13.23
C ASP A 209 -2.65 -2.79 12.28
N GLY A 210 -2.89 -2.65 10.97
CA GLY A 210 -1.93 -3.00 9.93
C GLY A 210 -1.93 -4.49 9.53
N ILE A 211 -2.65 -5.36 10.24
CA ILE A 211 -2.79 -6.77 9.91
C ILE A 211 -4.03 -6.99 9.04
N ARG A 212 -3.87 -7.70 7.93
CA ARG A 212 -4.98 -7.93 7.01
C ARG A 212 -5.92 -9.03 7.48
N PHE A 213 -7.21 -8.70 7.50
CA PHE A 213 -8.28 -9.64 7.77
C PHE A 213 -9.32 -9.64 6.65
N ALA A 214 -9.99 -10.77 6.48
CA ALA A 214 -11.14 -10.91 5.60
C ALA A 214 -12.24 -11.69 6.33
N ARG A 215 -13.49 -11.46 5.92
CA ARG A 215 -14.58 -12.32 6.33
C ARG A 215 -14.44 -13.69 5.71
N LYS A 216 -14.74 -14.71 6.50
CA LYS A 216 -14.98 -16.05 5.97
C LYS A 216 -16.48 -16.20 5.68
N GLU A 217 -16.80 -16.63 4.47
CA GLU A 217 -18.17 -16.89 4.02
C GLU A 217 -19.10 -15.67 4.22
N SER A 218 -20.36 -15.91 4.59
CA SER A 218 -21.40 -14.89 4.78
C SER A 218 -21.50 -14.41 6.23
N ASN A 219 -20.42 -14.48 7.02
CA ASN A 219 -20.45 -14.07 8.43
C ASN A 219 -20.69 -12.55 8.58
N VAL A 220 -21.59 -12.19 9.49
CA VAL A 220 -22.00 -10.80 9.76
C VAL A 220 -21.78 -10.45 11.24
N PRO A 221 -21.69 -9.16 11.62
CA PRO A 221 -21.52 -8.77 13.01
C PRO A 221 -22.74 -9.19 13.85
N GLU A 222 -22.51 -9.97 14.89
CA GLU A 222 -23.53 -10.45 15.82
C GLU A 222 -23.71 -9.47 16.96
N ILE A 223 -24.93 -8.97 17.16
CA ILE A 223 -25.28 -8.01 18.22
C ILE A 223 -25.44 -8.70 19.58
N LYS A 224 -24.82 -8.12 20.62
CA LYS A 224 -25.03 -8.48 22.03
C LYS A 224 -25.38 -7.22 22.82
N GLN A 225 -26.54 -7.23 23.46
CA GLN A 225 -26.95 -6.14 24.36
C GLN A 225 -26.31 -6.34 25.73
N GLN A 226 -25.57 -5.33 26.19
CA GLN A 226 -24.94 -5.34 27.53
C GLN A 226 -25.88 -4.75 28.58
N ILE A 227 -26.56 -3.65 28.25
CA ILE A 227 -27.41 -2.89 29.17
C ILE A 227 -28.78 -2.71 28.52
N GLU A 228 -29.82 -3.15 29.23
CA GLU A 228 -31.20 -3.03 28.76
C GLU A 228 -31.62 -1.55 28.72
N GLY A 229 -32.28 -1.14 27.64
CA GLY A 229 -32.76 0.25 27.45
C GLY A 229 -31.71 1.28 27.02
N LEU A 230 -30.42 0.93 27.01
CA LEU A 230 -29.33 1.75 26.46
C LEU A 230 -29.07 1.39 24.99
N LYS A 231 -28.96 2.38 24.11
CA LYS A 231 -28.64 2.22 22.68
C LYS A 231 -27.15 1.97 22.42
N SER A 232 -26.56 1.08 23.22
CA SER A 232 -25.15 0.77 23.17
C SER A 232 -24.97 -0.73 23.24
N PHE A 233 -24.24 -1.27 22.27
CA PHE A 233 -24.18 -2.71 22.02
C PHE A 233 -22.73 -3.15 21.82
N VAL A 234 -22.46 -4.43 22.08
CA VAL A 234 -21.19 -5.06 21.74
C VAL A 234 -21.44 -5.99 20.56
N PHE A 235 -20.58 -5.93 19.54
CA PHE A 235 -20.71 -6.77 18.36
C PHE A 235 -19.54 -7.72 18.25
N ASN A 236 -19.79 -8.96 17.81
CA ASN A 236 -18.73 -9.91 17.50
C ASN A 236 -18.73 -10.21 16.01
N GLN A 237 -17.56 -10.11 15.39
CA GLN A 237 -17.36 -10.40 13.98
C GLN A 237 -16.22 -11.40 13.84
N MET A 238 -16.51 -12.55 13.25
CA MET A 238 -15.49 -13.57 12.98
C MET A 238 -14.73 -13.21 11.71
N LEU A 239 -13.40 -13.24 11.78
CA LEU A 239 -12.50 -12.83 10.71
C LEU A 239 -11.37 -13.85 10.55
N GLN A 240 -10.88 -14.01 9.33
CA GLN A 240 -9.72 -14.82 9.02
C GLN A 240 -8.54 -13.93 8.64
N LYS A 241 -7.37 -14.18 9.23
CA LYS A 241 -6.14 -13.50 8.84
C LYS A 241 -5.76 -13.90 7.42
N VAL A 242 -5.48 -12.92 6.55
CA VAL A 242 -5.08 -13.19 5.17
C VAL A 242 -3.57 -13.42 5.11
N ARG A 243 -3.14 -14.66 4.85
CA ARG A 243 -1.71 -15.05 4.78
C ARG A 243 -1.14 -15.03 3.35
N THR A 244 -1.94 -15.40 2.36
CA THR A 244 -1.48 -15.61 0.99
C THR A 244 -1.92 -14.48 0.08
N MET A 245 -1.05 -13.49 -0.14
CA MET A 245 -1.20 -12.51 -1.23
C MET A 245 0.15 -12.27 -1.89
N SER A 246 0.13 -11.79 -3.15
CA SER A 246 1.27 -11.14 -3.80
C SER A 246 1.99 -10.22 -2.79
N PRO A 247 3.24 -10.52 -2.43
CA PRO A 247 4.03 -9.70 -1.51
C PRO A 247 4.16 -8.25 -1.98
N VAL A 248 4.15 -8.04 -3.30
CA VAL A 248 4.22 -6.71 -3.92
C VAL A 248 2.96 -5.90 -3.63
N LEU A 249 1.78 -6.50 -3.80
CA LEU A 249 0.51 -5.79 -3.52
C LEU A 249 0.39 -5.44 -2.04
N GLU A 250 0.79 -6.36 -1.17
CA GLU A 250 0.75 -6.13 0.27
C GLU A 250 1.71 -5.01 0.65
N TRP A 251 2.94 -5.04 0.12
CA TRP A 251 3.90 -3.97 0.31
C TRP A 251 3.38 -2.61 -0.17
N THR A 252 2.81 -2.53 -1.38
CA THR A 252 2.25 -1.29 -1.91
C THR A 252 1.12 -0.75 -1.03
N ASN A 253 0.19 -1.60 -0.60
CA ASN A 253 -0.87 -1.19 0.31
C ASN A 253 -0.31 -0.68 1.64
N GLN A 254 0.67 -1.40 2.21
CA GLN A 254 1.34 -0.99 3.44
C GLN A 254 2.06 0.34 3.26
N LEU A 255 2.70 0.60 2.11
CA LEU A 255 3.28 1.90 1.79
C LEU A 255 2.22 3.02 1.73
N SER A 256 1.09 2.79 1.07
CA SER A 256 -0.01 3.77 1.01
C SER A 256 -0.62 4.06 2.39
N ILE A 257 -0.63 3.05 3.27
CA ILE A 257 -1.08 3.13 4.66
C ILE A 257 -0.05 3.83 5.57
N ARG A 258 1.25 3.71 5.27
CA ARG A 258 2.33 4.29 6.09
C ARG A 258 2.20 5.81 6.20
N ARG A 259 2.57 6.30 7.38
CA ARG A 259 2.56 7.73 7.76
C ARG A 259 4.01 8.24 7.76
N THR A 260 4.22 9.48 7.35
CA THR A 260 5.53 10.15 7.26
C THR A 260 5.92 10.92 8.53
N GLN A 261 5.17 10.79 9.62
CA GLN A 261 5.46 11.49 10.87
C GLN A 261 6.08 10.53 11.89
N SER A 262 7.41 10.66 12.04
CA SER A 262 8.30 9.96 12.99
C SER A 262 8.57 8.48 12.67
N ASP A 263 9.81 8.04 12.95
CA ASP A 263 10.40 6.72 12.65
C ASP A 263 9.69 5.51 13.33
N ILE A 264 8.47 5.69 13.83
CA ILE A 264 7.67 4.66 14.48
C ILE A 264 6.78 4.02 13.42
N TYR A 265 7.35 3.07 12.70
CA TYR A 265 6.61 2.16 11.85
C TYR A 265 5.60 1.37 12.70
N ARG A 266 4.34 1.25 12.25
CA ARG A 266 3.41 0.31 12.87
C ARG A 266 4.03 -1.08 12.86
N ILE A 267 4.01 -1.70 14.04
CA ILE A 267 4.45 -3.07 14.31
C ILE A 267 3.78 -4.01 13.31
N THR A 268 4.57 -4.62 12.44
CA THR A 268 4.17 -5.86 11.77
C THR A 268 4.01 -6.92 12.85
N ALA A 269 2.87 -7.62 12.85
CA ALA A 269 2.54 -8.69 13.79
C ALA A 269 3.75 -9.51 14.22
N ASP A 270 3.90 -9.69 15.53
CA ASP A 270 4.94 -10.46 16.21
C ASP A 270 4.84 -11.98 15.93
N ASP A 271 3.85 -12.39 15.13
CA ASP A 271 3.77 -13.72 14.56
C ASP A 271 4.82 -13.80 13.44
N GLY A 272 5.99 -14.36 13.76
CA GLY A 272 7.13 -14.63 12.88
C GLY A 272 6.87 -15.49 11.63
N GLU A 273 5.65 -15.45 11.07
CA GLU A 273 5.21 -16.12 9.85
C GLU A 273 5.10 -15.20 8.62
N LEU A 274 5.39 -13.90 8.72
CA LEU A 274 5.90 -13.18 7.56
C LEU A 274 7.38 -13.53 7.45
N ARG A 275 7.72 -14.45 6.53
CA ARG A 275 9.09 -14.84 6.20
C ARG A 275 10.00 -13.62 6.29
N ARG A 276 10.92 -13.64 7.27
CA ARG A 276 11.99 -12.65 7.42
C ARG A 276 12.64 -12.45 6.06
N ILE A 277 12.39 -11.30 5.45
CA ILE A 277 13.37 -10.70 4.55
C ILE A 277 14.44 -10.22 5.52
N ASN A 278 15.62 -10.84 5.49
CA ASN A 278 16.71 -10.56 6.42
C ASN A 278 16.97 -9.04 6.51
N SER A 279 16.46 -8.40 7.56
CA SER A 279 17.05 -7.18 8.07
C SER A 279 18.41 -7.58 8.68
N GLY A 280 19.48 -7.22 7.98
CA GLY A 280 20.81 -7.23 8.57
C GLY A 280 20.81 -6.30 9.78
N LEU A 281 21.42 -6.76 10.87
CA LEU A 281 21.45 -6.10 12.17
C LEU A 281 21.69 -4.59 12.09
N GLU A 282 20.90 -3.85 12.89
CA GLU A 282 21.21 -2.50 13.32
C GLU A 282 22.64 -2.45 13.87
N LYS A 283 23.51 -1.71 13.17
CA LYS A 283 24.64 -1.03 13.77
C LYS A 283 24.42 0.46 13.55
N ASN A 284 24.41 1.17 14.67
CA ASN A 284 24.33 2.62 14.86
C ASN A 284 24.45 3.46 13.59
N ILE A 285 23.39 4.22 13.33
CA ILE A 285 23.31 5.28 12.33
C ILE A 285 24.46 6.26 12.57
N VAL A 286 25.46 6.20 11.71
CA VAL A 286 26.19 7.40 11.30
C VAL A 286 25.44 7.91 10.07
N GLU A 287 25.16 9.22 10.04
CA GLU A 287 24.56 9.92 8.91
C GLU A 287 25.19 9.46 7.58
N GLU A 288 24.45 8.76 6.71
CA GLU A 288 24.90 8.45 5.35
C GLU A 288 23.93 9.01 4.31
N SER A 289 24.28 10.23 3.87
CA SER A 289 24.19 10.79 2.52
C SER A 289 23.25 10.13 1.50
N TYR A 290 22.23 10.90 1.09
CA TYR A 290 21.56 10.77 -0.21
C TYR A 290 22.60 10.88 -1.35
N ILE A 291 22.71 9.84 -2.18
CA ILE A 291 23.61 9.87 -3.34
C ILE A 291 22.98 10.71 -4.44
N ASN A 292 23.47 11.94 -4.57
CA ASN A 292 23.24 12.81 -5.72
C ASN A 292 24.13 12.31 -6.87
N LEU A 293 23.57 11.59 -7.84
CA LEU A 293 24.32 10.99 -8.96
C LEU A 293 24.61 12.04 -10.05
N THR A 294 25.52 12.97 -9.77
CA THR A 294 26.12 13.85 -10.80
C THR A 294 27.55 13.45 -11.19
N LYS A 295 28.16 12.45 -10.53
CA LYS A 295 29.41 11.80 -10.97
C LYS A 295 29.46 10.36 -10.47
N ALA A 296 29.19 9.39 -11.32
CA ALA A 296 29.39 7.98 -10.99
C ALA A 296 30.89 7.66 -10.97
N THR A 297 31.53 7.67 -9.80
CA THR A 297 32.76 6.89 -9.60
C THR A 297 32.39 5.43 -9.39
N SER A 298 33.08 4.54 -10.10
CA SER A 298 32.88 3.09 -10.06
C SER A 298 32.77 2.57 -8.62
N ASN A 299 31.62 1.97 -8.27
CA ASN A 299 31.51 1.21 -7.04
C ASN A 299 32.41 -0.03 -7.13
N THR A 300 33.57 0.04 -6.52
CA THR A 300 34.37 -1.13 -6.16
C THR A 300 33.74 -1.80 -4.95
N GLY A 301 33.16 -2.99 -5.12
CA GLY A 301 33.01 -3.92 -3.99
C GLY A 301 31.60 -4.40 -3.59
N THR A 302 30.62 -4.47 -4.49
CA THR A 302 29.35 -5.17 -4.19
C THR A 302 29.13 -6.32 -5.16
N SER A 303 29.43 -7.54 -4.73
CA SER A 303 29.01 -8.78 -5.39
C SER A 303 27.48 -8.87 -5.38
N ILE A 304 26.87 -9.11 -6.55
CA ILE A 304 25.42 -9.16 -6.71
C ILE A 304 24.91 -10.59 -6.51
N ASN A 305 24.03 -10.75 -5.52
CA ASN A 305 23.13 -11.90 -5.39
C ASN A 305 21.77 -11.58 -6.03
N SER A 306 21.05 -12.61 -6.46
CA SER A 306 19.73 -12.60 -7.14
C SER A 306 18.82 -11.43 -6.71
N ASP A 307 18.37 -10.65 -7.70
CA ASP A 307 17.45 -9.50 -7.63
C ASP A 307 18.10 -8.13 -7.35
N THR A 308 18.54 -7.47 -8.44
CA THR A 308 18.92 -6.05 -8.41
C THR A 308 17.76 -5.21 -8.93
N MET A 309 17.32 -4.21 -8.16
CA MET A 309 16.38 -3.18 -8.63
C MET A 309 17.10 -1.85 -8.81
N VAL A 310 16.93 -1.23 -9.97
CA VAL A 310 17.41 0.11 -10.28
C VAL A 310 16.20 1.03 -10.36
N GLY A 311 16.09 1.96 -9.40
CA GLY A 311 15.10 3.03 -9.42
C GLY A 311 15.69 4.29 -10.05
N VAL A 312 15.03 4.85 -11.04
CA VAL A 312 15.44 6.09 -11.74
C VAL A 312 14.39 7.17 -11.43
N ASN A 313 14.70 7.98 -10.43
CA ASN A 313 13.80 9.02 -9.94
C ASN A 313 14.06 10.38 -10.61
N SER A 314 15.33 10.70 -10.90
CA SER A 314 15.73 11.93 -11.58
C SER A 314 16.85 11.64 -12.59
N ILE A 315 16.88 12.42 -13.67
CA ILE A 315 17.94 12.42 -14.69
C ILE A 315 18.51 13.83 -14.76
N HIS A 316 19.79 13.96 -14.46
CA HIS A 316 20.55 15.20 -14.65
C HIS A 316 21.75 14.88 -15.52
N HIS A 317 21.57 14.99 -16.84
CA HIS A 317 22.60 14.71 -17.82
C HIS A 317 23.14 16.03 -18.38
N PRO A 318 24.25 16.57 -17.85
CA PRO A 318 24.85 17.80 -18.39
C PRO A 318 25.47 17.50 -19.76
N GLY A 319 24.94 18.08 -20.83
CA GLY A 319 25.30 17.80 -22.23
C GLY A 319 26.69 18.30 -22.66
N VAL A 320 27.75 18.00 -21.91
CA VAL A 320 29.12 18.44 -22.22
C VAL A 320 29.87 17.47 -23.13
N ASP A 321 29.41 16.23 -23.24
CA ASP A 321 30.05 15.19 -24.04
C ASP A 321 29.24 14.89 -25.31
N GLU A 322 29.92 14.64 -26.43
CA GLU A 322 29.35 14.22 -27.73
C GLU A 322 28.66 12.84 -27.68
N GLN A 323 28.51 12.25 -26.49
CA GLN A 323 27.97 10.92 -26.27
C GLN A 323 26.47 10.99 -25.99
N SER A 324 25.70 10.32 -26.84
CA SER A 324 24.23 10.30 -26.82
C SER A 324 23.65 9.33 -25.79
N TYR A 325 24.42 8.84 -24.82
CA TYR A 325 23.96 7.76 -23.93
C TYR A 325 24.19 8.08 -22.45
N TRP A 326 23.31 7.57 -21.59
CA TRP A 326 23.35 7.75 -20.14
C TRP A 326 23.42 6.42 -19.40
N ASP A 327 24.50 6.23 -18.64
CA ASP A 327 24.76 5.02 -17.87
C ASP A 327 23.89 4.95 -16.62
N LEU A 328 23.06 3.90 -16.55
CA LEU A 328 22.22 3.63 -15.39
C LEU A 328 22.95 2.77 -14.37
N ILE A 329 23.66 1.74 -14.84
CA ILE A 329 24.44 0.84 -14.00
C ILE A 329 25.55 0.17 -14.81
N THR A 330 26.73 0.07 -14.19
CA THR A 330 27.87 -0.71 -14.69
C THR A 330 28.33 -1.65 -13.59
N ILE A 331 28.47 -2.93 -13.92
CA ILE A 331 28.82 -4.01 -12.99
C ILE A 331 30.01 -4.77 -13.56
N LYS A 332 31.05 -4.99 -12.75
CA LYS A 332 32.14 -5.87 -13.16
C LYS A 332 31.65 -7.30 -13.21
N THR A 333 32.02 -8.04 -14.26
CA THR A 333 31.64 -9.46 -14.34
C THR A 333 32.19 -10.30 -13.19
N SER A 334 33.32 -9.89 -12.58
CA SER A 334 33.86 -10.49 -11.35
C SER A 334 32.89 -10.42 -10.15
N ASP A 335 31.96 -9.47 -10.18
CA ASP A 335 30.99 -9.23 -9.12
C ASP A 335 29.66 -9.96 -9.38
N ILE A 336 29.53 -10.63 -10.54
CA ILE A 336 28.39 -11.49 -10.86
C ILE A 336 28.68 -12.90 -10.34
N ASP A 337 27.75 -13.45 -9.55
CA ASP A 337 27.88 -14.81 -9.02
C ASP A 337 28.09 -15.83 -10.17
N ASN A 338 29.18 -16.61 -10.08
CA ASN A 338 29.59 -17.60 -11.07
C ASN A 338 28.49 -18.60 -11.44
N LYS A 339 27.47 -18.81 -10.59
CA LYS A 339 26.33 -19.68 -10.93
C LYS A 339 25.50 -19.18 -12.11
N TYR A 340 25.58 -17.89 -12.44
CA TYR A 340 24.88 -17.26 -13.57
C TYR A 340 25.73 -17.18 -14.85
N ILE A 341 27.02 -17.52 -14.77
CA ILE A 341 27.97 -17.46 -15.89
C ILE A 341 28.17 -18.86 -16.47
N GLY A 342 28.11 -19.01 -17.80
CA GLY A 342 28.41 -20.26 -18.49
C GLY A 342 27.34 -21.36 -18.39
N ARG A 343 26.14 -21.02 -17.90
CA ARG A 343 24.94 -21.88 -17.91
C ARG A 343 23.87 -21.32 -18.85
N LYS A 344 22.90 -22.14 -19.23
CA LYS A 344 21.62 -21.65 -19.80
C LYS A 344 20.84 -20.97 -18.68
N GLY A 345 21.20 -19.72 -18.39
CA GLY A 345 20.49 -18.83 -17.49
C GLY A 345 20.02 -17.61 -18.28
N TYR A 346 18.84 -17.12 -17.96
CA TYR A 346 18.24 -15.97 -18.61
C TYR A 346 18.19 -14.81 -17.62
N GLY A 347 18.79 -13.68 -17.97
CA GLY A 347 18.49 -12.43 -17.28
C GLY A 347 17.08 -11.99 -17.68
N LYS A 348 16.30 -11.47 -16.76
CA LYS A 348 14.99 -10.88 -17.02
C LYS A 348 15.02 -9.44 -16.58
N LEU A 349 14.81 -8.54 -17.53
CA LEU A 349 14.54 -7.13 -17.29
C LEU A 349 13.03 -6.90 -17.27
N VAL A 350 12.54 -6.28 -16.21
CA VAL A 350 11.20 -5.71 -16.16
C VAL A 350 11.35 -4.20 -16.11
N VAL A 351 10.87 -3.53 -17.15
CA VAL A 351 11.00 -2.09 -17.35
C VAL A 351 9.63 -1.47 -17.24
N SER A 352 9.51 -0.42 -16.42
CA SER A 352 8.31 0.42 -16.34
C SER A 352 8.69 1.89 -16.20
N GLY A 353 7.97 2.76 -16.89
CA GLY A 353 8.20 4.21 -16.91
C GLY A 353 9.10 4.70 -18.05
N LEU A 354 9.58 3.82 -18.94
CA LEU A 354 10.31 4.20 -20.15
C LEU A 354 9.39 4.92 -21.14
N ASP A 355 8.16 4.43 -21.31
CA ASP A 355 7.16 5.09 -22.17
C ASP A 355 6.79 6.48 -21.65
N ASN A 356 6.80 6.67 -20.33
CA ASN A 356 6.56 7.96 -19.71
C ASN A 356 7.75 8.90 -19.92
N LEU A 357 8.97 8.40 -19.77
CA LEU A 357 10.19 9.16 -20.04
C LEU A 357 10.23 9.69 -21.48
N LYS A 358 9.93 8.84 -22.47
CA LYS A 358 9.83 9.23 -23.89
C LYS A 358 8.82 10.35 -24.11
N LYS A 359 7.65 10.27 -23.47
CA LYS A 359 6.62 11.30 -23.54
C LYS A 359 7.06 12.62 -22.92
N ILE A 360 7.73 12.58 -21.77
CA ILE A 360 8.24 13.78 -21.09
C ILE A 360 9.28 14.48 -21.97
N LEU A 361 10.16 13.70 -22.61
CA LEU A 361 11.23 14.22 -23.46
C LEU A 361 10.80 14.49 -24.91
N ALA A 362 9.60 14.08 -25.30
CA ALA A 362 9.11 14.11 -26.68
C ALA A 362 10.09 13.46 -27.68
N ASP A 363 10.77 12.38 -27.27
CA ASP A 363 11.76 11.67 -28.06
C ASP A 363 11.52 10.15 -28.03
N ASP A 364 11.03 9.62 -29.15
CA ASP A 364 10.76 8.20 -29.32
C ASP A 364 12.03 7.37 -29.56
N SER A 365 13.17 8.02 -29.86
CA SER A 365 14.44 7.38 -30.17
C SER A 365 15.21 6.90 -28.92
N ILE A 366 14.77 7.31 -27.73
CA ILE A 366 15.36 6.87 -26.46
C ILE A 366 15.13 5.38 -26.30
N ASN A 367 16.18 4.58 -26.07
CA ASN A 367 16.00 3.15 -25.85
C ASN A 367 16.89 2.63 -24.72
N LEU A 368 16.42 1.63 -24.00
CA LEU A 368 17.21 0.95 -22.98
C LEU A 368 18.06 -0.15 -23.63
N CYS A 369 19.36 -0.12 -23.35
CA CYS A 369 20.36 -1.03 -23.89
C CYS A 369 21.02 -1.81 -22.74
N ALA A 370 21.20 -3.12 -22.93
CA ALA A 370 21.94 -3.97 -22.00
C ALA A 370 23.05 -4.69 -22.77
N VAL A 371 24.30 -4.44 -22.38
CA VAL A 371 25.49 -4.93 -23.10
C VAL A 371 26.52 -5.51 -22.14
N LEU A 372 27.37 -6.37 -22.68
CA LEU A 372 28.62 -6.77 -22.07
C LEU A 372 29.76 -6.03 -22.75
N GLN A 373 30.32 -5.03 -22.08
CA GLN A 373 31.45 -4.23 -22.57
C GLN A 373 32.75 -5.02 -22.35
N CYS A 374 33.57 -5.13 -23.39
CA CYS A 374 34.88 -5.77 -23.39
C CYS A 374 35.90 -4.83 -24.06
N GLY A 375 36.54 -3.97 -23.27
CA GLY A 375 37.42 -2.91 -23.79
C GLY A 375 36.65 -1.97 -24.73
N ASP A 376 37.12 -1.83 -25.97
CA ASP A 376 36.49 -0.99 -27.01
C ASP A 376 35.36 -1.69 -27.78
N SER A 377 35.01 -2.93 -27.40
CA SER A 377 33.97 -3.74 -28.06
C SER A 377 32.85 -4.09 -27.11
N TYR A 378 31.66 -4.42 -27.62
CA TYR A 378 30.53 -4.84 -26.80
C TYR A 378 29.73 -5.99 -27.42
N ILE A 379 29.09 -6.77 -26.56
CA ILE A 379 28.14 -7.82 -26.94
C ILE A 379 26.75 -7.40 -26.47
N ASN A 380 25.77 -7.42 -27.38
CA ASN A 380 24.40 -7.07 -27.04
C ASN A 380 23.65 -8.25 -26.42
N LEU A 381 23.10 -8.02 -25.23
CA LEU A 381 22.41 -9.05 -24.45
C LEU A 381 20.90 -9.09 -24.73
N ILE A 382 20.35 -8.13 -25.50
CA ILE A 382 18.94 -8.08 -25.87
C ILE A 382 18.75 -8.66 -27.29
N GLU A 383 17.80 -9.58 -27.46
CA GLU A 383 17.34 -9.98 -28.79
C GLU A 383 16.58 -8.82 -29.46
N GLY A 384 17.07 -8.33 -30.61
CA GLY A 384 16.57 -7.09 -31.22
C GLY A 384 17.35 -5.83 -30.83
N ASN A 385 18.44 -5.98 -30.06
CA ASN A 385 19.43 -4.96 -29.67
C ASN A 385 18.99 -3.94 -28.61
N VAL A 386 17.71 -3.57 -28.52
CA VAL A 386 17.25 -2.52 -27.59
C VAL A 386 15.85 -2.80 -27.05
N ILE A 387 15.51 -2.19 -25.92
CA ILE A 387 14.15 -2.13 -25.37
C ILE A 387 13.59 -0.73 -25.63
N SER A 388 12.53 -0.66 -26.44
CA SER A 388 11.95 0.60 -26.90
C SER A 388 10.63 0.98 -26.22
N MET A 389 10.11 0.13 -25.33
CA MET A 389 8.87 0.36 -24.60
C MET A 389 8.86 -0.39 -23.27
N ASP A 390 7.91 -0.06 -22.39
CA ASP A 390 7.71 -0.78 -21.14
C ASP A 390 7.40 -2.26 -21.38
N GLY A 391 7.85 -3.13 -20.48
CA GLY A 391 7.57 -4.55 -20.58
C GLY A 391 8.65 -5.44 -19.99
N VAL A 392 8.64 -6.69 -20.44
CA VAL A 392 9.55 -7.73 -20.00
C VAL A 392 10.48 -8.09 -21.14
N CYS A 393 11.79 -8.02 -20.90
CA CYS A 393 12.81 -8.45 -21.84
C CYS A 393 13.64 -9.58 -21.22
N ILE A 394 13.91 -10.60 -22.03
CA ILE A 394 14.78 -11.71 -21.64
C ILE A 394 16.16 -11.46 -22.27
N LEU A 395 17.18 -11.43 -21.42
CA LEU A 395 18.57 -11.29 -21.79
C LEU A 395 19.14 -12.64 -22.21
N LYS A 396 20.03 -12.60 -23.20
CA LYS A 396 20.88 -13.72 -23.58
C LYS A 396 21.75 -14.12 -22.40
N GLY A 397 21.93 -15.43 -22.24
CA GLY A 397 22.86 -15.96 -21.25
C GLY A 397 24.29 -15.53 -21.54
N ILE A 398 25.06 -15.24 -20.49
CA ILE A 398 26.46 -14.86 -20.60
C ILE A 398 27.32 -16.13 -20.62
N SER A 399 28.06 -16.35 -21.71
CA SER A 399 28.98 -17.49 -21.78
C SER A 399 30.19 -17.24 -20.89
N GLY A 400 30.68 -18.27 -20.19
CA GLY A 400 31.92 -18.19 -19.42
C GLY A 400 33.15 -17.84 -20.27
N SER A 401 33.11 -18.08 -21.59
CA SER A 401 34.16 -17.67 -22.53
C SER A 401 34.16 -16.17 -22.85
N GLU A 402 33.06 -15.47 -22.55
CA GLU A 402 32.87 -14.03 -22.82
C GLU A 402 33.23 -13.17 -21.60
N VAL A 403 33.53 -13.81 -20.46
CA VAL A 403 33.85 -13.14 -19.20
C VAL A 403 35.37 -13.13 -18.98
N ASN A 404 35.93 -11.95 -18.71
CA ASN A 404 37.33 -11.76 -18.32
C ASN A 404 37.43 -10.58 -17.33
N ASP A 405 38.61 -10.37 -16.73
CA ASP A 405 38.82 -9.32 -15.72
C ASP A 405 38.57 -7.88 -16.21
N LEU A 406 38.40 -7.69 -17.52
CA LEU A 406 38.15 -6.41 -18.18
C LEU A 406 36.72 -6.28 -18.72
N THR A 407 35.85 -7.29 -18.52
CA THR A 407 34.46 -7.23 -18.99
C THR A 407 33.50 -6.71 -17.94
N ASN A 408 32.61 -5.81 -18.36
CA ASN A 408 31.59 -5.21 -17.51
C ASN A 408 30.21 -5.39 -18.13
N PHE A 409 29.22 -5.74 -17.32
CA PHE A 409 27.81 -5.63 -17.70
C PHE A 409 27.39 -4.16 -17.55
N GLN A 410 26.77 -3.61 -18.58
CA GLN A 410 26.34 -2.22 -18.60
C GLN A 410 24.89 -2.12 -19.07
N LEU A 411 24.12 -1.30 -18.36
CA LEU A 411 22.76 -0.96 -18.70
C LEU A 411 22.67 0.57 -18.80
N TYR A 412 22.21 1.06 -19.93
CA TYR A 412 22.22 2.49 -20.25
C TYR A 412 21.02 2.86 -21.14
N LEU A 413 20.66 4.14 -21.14
CA LEU A 413 19.69 4.70 -22.09
C LEU A 413 20.45 5.36 -23.24
N ASP A 414 20.12 5.01 -24.47
CA ASP A 414 20.64 5.66 -25.67
C ASP A 414 19.74 6.84 -26.08
N ASN A 415 20.30 7.75 -26.88
CA ASN A 415 19.73 9.03 -27.31
C ASN A 415 19.27 9.96 -26.18
N ILE A 416 19.97 9.96 -25.04
CA ILE A 416 19.77 10.95 -23.97
C ILE A 416 20.76 12.10 -24.15
N TYR A 417 20.22 13.28 -24.48
CA TYR A 417 20.95 14.53 -24.61
C TYR A 417 20.81 15.38 -23.35
N ASP A 418 21.29 16.64 -23.39
CA ASP A 418 21.23 17.58 -22.26
C ASP A 418 19.80 17.68 -21.69
N CYS A 419 19.60 17.10 -20.50
CA CYS A 419 18.28 17.03 -19.88
C CYS A 419 18.37 17.07 -18.35
N HIS A 420 17.38 17.74 -17.76
CA HIS A 420 17.24 17.87 -16.31
C HIS A 420 15.79 17.61 -15.94
N ILE A 421 15.50 16.42 -15.42
CA ILE A 421 14.14 15.95 -15.12
C ILE A 421 14.11 15.32 -13.75
N ASP A 422 13.13 15.73 -12.95
CA ASP A 422 12.81 15.13 -11.66
C ASP A 422 11.50 14.34 -11.74
N ASN A 423 11.35 13.36 -10.83
CA ASN A 423 10.13 12.56 -10.66
C ASN A 423 9.72 11.73 -11.89
N ILE A 424 10.67 11.11 -12.58
CA ILE A 424 10.40 10.28 -13.75
C ILE A 424 9.62 9.01 -13.37
N GLY A 425 9.92 8.46 -12.19
CA GLY A 425 9.29 7.24 -11.69
C GLY A 425 9.56 6.01 -12.56
N MET A 426 10.72 5.95 -13.24
CA MET A 426 11.11 4.80 -14.02
C MET A 426 11.78 3.76 -13.12
N THR A 427 11.40 2.50 -13.27
CA THR A 427 12.01 1.39 -12.53
C THR A 427 12.43 0.28 -13.47
N ILE A 428 13.64 -0.23 -13.27
CA ILE A 428 14.16 -1.37 -14.00
C ILE A 428 14.55 -2.44 -12.98
N LYS A 429 13.90 -3.60 -13.08
CA LYS A 429 14.23 -4.77 -12.27
C LYS A 429 15.01 -5.77 -13.10
N LEU A 430 16.23 -6.09 -12.66
CA LEU A 430 17.05 -7.16 -13.22
C LEU A 430 16.99 -8.38 -12.29
N THR A 431 16.46 -9.48 -12.81
CA THR A 431 16.43 -10.77 -12.14
C THR A 431 17.19 -11.79 -12.98
N TRP A 432 18.16 -12.47 -12.40
CA TRP A 432 18.83 -13.60 -13.04
C TRP A 432 18.07 -14.89 -12.73
N ILE A 433 17.61 -15.60 -13.76
CA ILE A 433 16.84 -16.84 -13.66
C ILE A 433 17.72 -17.99 -14.16
N CYS A 434 17.96 -19.00 -13.33
CA CYS A 434 18.55 -20.25 -13.76
C CYS A 434 17.43 -21.25 -14.08
N ASP A 435 17.59 -22.08 -15.12
CA ASP A 435 16.61 -23.10 -15.54
C ASP A 435 16.23 -24.14 -14.44
N ASN A 436 16.83 -24.07 -13.24
CA ASN A 436 16.58 -24.94 -12.09
C ASN A 436 16.03 -24.19 -10.84
N ASP A 437 15.74 -22.89 -10.93
CA ASP A 437 15.07 -22.08 -9.90
C ASP A 437 13.61 -21.79 -10.31
#